data_AF-A0A2P6FB26-F1
#
_entry.id   AF-A0A2P6FB26-F1
#
_cell.length_a   1.000
_cell.length_b   1.000
_cell.length_c   1.000
_cell.angle_alpha   90.00
_cell.angle_beta   90.00
_cell.angle_gamma   90.00
#
_symmetry.space_group_name_H-M   'P 1'
#
loop_
_entity.id
_entity.type
_entity.pdbx_description
1 polymer ?
#
loop_
_entity_poly.entity_id
_entity_poly.type
_entity_poly.pdbx_seq_one_letter_code
_entity_poly.pdbx_strand_id
1 'polypeptide(L)'
;MKNPILEKHFHNIRDQLKLVLSIEKIRDSTNPIQLLYDNVLWIRNSGRVITEDDFTYRLELALADTYKTLSLRIDSLLLNAKTLSFSYFKEKLDVKVYNNKLYKQATKILKENYDNRIDDIDFIYIAYQMTELLGEGLRSISSRKLSEVTR
;
A
#
# COMPACT_ATOMS: atom_id res chain seq x y z
N MET A 1 26.14 -10.18 -21.54
CA MET A 1 25.52 -10.98 -20.45
C MET A 1 24.77 -10.03 -19.54
N LYS A 2 23.57 -10.39 -19.08
CA LYS A 2 22.83 -9.60 -18.08
C LYS A 2 23.55 -9.72 -16.73
N ASN A 3 23.72 -8.60 -16.01
CA ASN A 3 24.45 -8.56 -14.73
C ASN A 3 23.76 -9.48 -13.68
N PRO A 4 24.45 -10.47 -13.10
CA PRO A 4 23.86 -11.42 -12.15
C PRO A 4 23.31 -10.77 -10.88
N ILE A 5 23.92 -9.67 -10.41
CA ILE A 5 23.49 -8.96 -9.20
C ILE A 5 22.17 -8.25 -9.46
N LEU A 6 22.09 -7.53 -10.59
CA LEU A 6 20.86 -6.91 -11.07
C LEU A 6 19.73 -7.94 -11.22
N GLU A 7 20.02 -9.11 -11.79
CA GLU A 7 19.01 -10.17 -11.90
C GLU A 7 18.51 -10.63 -10.54
N LYS A 8 19.40 -10.84 -9.58
CA LYS A 8 19.03 -11.22 -8.22
C LYS A 8 18.11 -10.18 -7.58
N HIS A 9 18.48 -8.88 -7.66
CA HIS A 9 17.68 -7.79 -7.08
C HIS A 9 16.31 -7.68 -7.74
N PHE A 10 16.26 -7.75 -9.07
CA PHE A 10 14.99 -7.78 -9.80
C PHE A 10 14.10 -8.96 -9.38
N HIS A 11 14.65 -10.18 -9.35
CA HIS A 11 13.89 -11.38 -9.01
C HIS A 11 13.34 -11.30 -7.58
N ASN A 12 14.18 -10.89 -6.63
CA ASN A 12 13.75 -10.71 -5.24
C ASN A 12 12.53 -9.78 -5.16
N ILE A 13 12.64 -8.56 -5.69
CA ILE A 13 11.58 -7.56 -5.57
C ILE A 13 10.32 -7.97 -6.33
N ARG A 14 10.48 -8.50 -7.55
CA ARG A 14 9.37 -9.01 -8.37
C ARG A 14 8.60 -10.10 -7.63
N ASP A 15 9.32 -11.05 -7.02
CA ASP A 15 8.70 -12.21 -6.38
C ASP A 15 8.00 -11.82 -5.06
N GLN A 16 8.54 -10.85 -4.31
CA GLN A 16 7.85 -10.26 -3.15
C GLN A 16 6.55 -9.55 -3.57
N LEU A 17 6.58 -8.73 -4.62
CA LEU A 17 5.38 -8.06 -5.15
C LEU A 17 4.34 -9.07 -5.65
N LYS A 18 4.79 -10.10 -6.39
CA LYS A 18 3.92 -11.16 -6.89
C LYS A 18 3.27 -11.96 -5.77
N LEU A 19 4.00 -12.24 -4.69
CA LEU A 19 3.47 -12.89 -3.50
C LEU A 19 2.29 -12.09 -2.91
N VAL A 20 2.46 -10.78 -2.73
CA VAL A 20 1.42 -9.90 -2.20
C VAL A 20 0.21 -9.84 -3.13
N LEU A 21 0.41 -9.61 -4.43
CA LEU A 21 -0.68 -9.59 -5.41
C LEU A 21 -1.51 -10.88 -5.37
N SER A 22 -0.85 -12.02 -5.18
CA SER A 22 -1.51 -13.32 -5.08
C SER A 22 -2.30 -13.49 -3.78
N ILE A 23 -1.71 -13.14 -2.63
CA ILE A 23 -2.35 -13.33 -1.31
C ILE A 23 -3.54 -12.38 -1.15
N GLU A 24 -3.36 -11.10 -1.49
CA GLU A 24 -4.41 -10.08 -1.40
C GLU A 24 -5.42 -10.16 -2.57
N LYS A 25 -5.17 -11.04 -3.56
CA LYS A 25 -5.99 -11.20 -4.76
C LYS A 25 -6.20 -9.87 -5.52
N ILE A 26 -5.20 -9.00 -5.52
CA ILE A 26 -5.21 -7.73 -6.25
C ILE A 26 -5.18 -8.04 -7.74
N ARG A 27 -6.21 -7.60 -8.47
CA ARG A 27 -6.33 -7.76 -9.94
C ARG A 27 -6.56 -6.43 -10.65
N ASP A 28 -6.77 -5.36 -9.89
CA ASP A 28 -7.03 -4.03 -10.42
C ASP A 28 -5.71 -3.39 -10.86
N SER A 29 -5.60 -3.06 -12.15
CA SER A 29 -4.43 -2.40 -12.73
C SER A 29 -4.19 -0.99 -12.21
N THR A 30 -5.17 -0.39 -11.54
CA THR A 30 -5.03 0.93 -10.90
C THR A 30 -4.57 0.84 -9.44
N ASN A 31 -4.45 -0.37 -8.89
CA ASN A 31 -3.94 -0.56 -7.54
C ASN A 31 -2.45 -0.16 -7.47
N PRO A 32 -2.03 0.67 -6.49
CA PRO A 32 -0.64 1.11 -6.38
C PRO A 32 0.39 -0.03 -6.29
N ILE A 33 0.07 -1.17 -5.68
CA ILE A 33 0.95 -2.34 -5.61
C ILE A 33 1.10 -3.01 -6.99
N GLN A 34 -0.01 -3.12 -7.74
CA GLN A 34 0.00 -3.63 -9.10
C GLN A 34 0.82 -2.72 -10.03
N LEU A 35 0.63 -1.40 -9.92
CA LEU A 35 1.41 -0.41 -10.67
C LEU A 35 2.90 -0.49 -10.36
N LEU A 36 3.28 -0.67 -9.09
CA LEU A 36 4.67 -0.85 -8.70
C LEU A 36 5.27 -2.13 -9.30
N TYR A 37 4.52 -3.23 -9.28
CA TYR A 37 4.94 -4.48 -9.94
C TYR A 37 5.17 -4.30 -11.45
N ASP A 38 4.23 -3.65 -12.13
CA ASP A 38 4.34 -3.39 -13.57
C ASP A 38 5.53 -2.45 -13.88
N ASN A 39 5.78 -1.44 -13.03
CA ASN A 39 6.96 -0.59 -13.12
C ASN A 39 8.26 -1.38 -12.95
N VAL A 40 8.34 -2.31 -11.98
CA VAL A 40 9.54 -3.15 -11.78
C VAL A 40 9.82 -4.00 -13.02
N LEU A 41 8.78 -4.60 -13.63
CA LEU A 41 8.92 -5.34 -14.88
C LEU A 41 9.39 -4.43 -16.03
N TRP A 42 8.84 -3.22 -16.13
CA TRP A 42 9.21 -2.27 -17.17
C TRP A 42 10.65 -1.77 -17.01
N ILE A 43 11.06 -1.39 -15.79
CA ILE A 43 12.42 -0.96 -15.48
C ILE A 43 13.41 -2.05 -15.89
N ARG A 44 13.15 -3.31 -15.52
CA ARG A 44 14.02 -4.43 -15.88
C ARG A 44 14.14 -4.64 -17.39
N ASN A 45 13.04 -4.48 -18.13
CA ASN A 45 13.01 -4.73 -19.58
C ASN A 45 13.40 -3.51 -20.42
N SER A 46 13.68 -2.37 -19.79
CA SER A 46 14.19 -1.18 -20.45
C SER A 46 15.63 -1.39 -20.91
N GLY A 47 15.91 -1.13 -22.19
CA GLY A 47 17.27 -1.15 -22.73
C GLY A 47 18.21 -0.08 -22.14
N ARG A 48 17.69 0.82 -21.30
CA ARG A 48 18.44 1.88 -20.60
C ARG A 48 18.93 1.48 -19.22
N VAL A 49 18.53 0.32 -18.70
CA VAL A 49 18.91 -0.16 -17.36
C VAL A 49 19.86 -1.34 -17.54
N ILE A 50 21.16 -1.03 -17.46
CA ILE A 50 22.23 -2.00 -17.70
C ILE A 50 23.06 -2.28 -16.44
N THR A 51 23.06 -1.34 -15.48
CA THR A 51 23.72 -1.49 -14.19
C THR A 51 22.72 -1.70 -13.05
N GLU A 52 23.25 -2.09 -11.89
CA GLU A 52 22.47 -2.16 -10.65
C GLU A 52 22.06 -0.77 -10.16
N ASP A 53 22.96 0.21 -10.23
CA ASP A 53 22.68 1.59 -9.82
C ASP A 53 21.52 2.21 -10.63
N ASP A 54 21.50 1.98 -11.95
CA ASP A 54 20.39 2.43 -12.81
C ASP A 54 19.05 1.82 -12.39
N PHE A 55 19.06 0.56 -11.98
CA PHE A 55 17.87 -0.17 -11.56
C PHE A 55 17.39 0.34 -10.21
N THR A 56 18.29 0.45 -9.23
CA THR A 56 18.01 0.95 -7.89
C THR A 56 17.46 2.37 -7.96
N TYR A 57 18.11 3.27 -8.71
CA TYR A 57 17.63 4.65 -8.86
C TYR A 57 16.22 4.72 -9.45
N ARG A 58 15.92 3.95 -10.51
CA ARG A 58 14.57 3.94 -11.09
C ARG A 58 13.52 3.30 -10.19
N LEU A 59 13.91 2.27 -9.45
CA LEU A 59 13.06 1.63 -8.46
C LEU A 59 12.72 2.61 -7.34
N GLU A 60 13.69 3.36 -6.81
CA GLU A 60 13.48 4.37 -5.78
C GLU A 60 12.46 5.44 -6.23
N LEU A 61 12.54 5.89 -7.48
CA LEU A 61 11.55 6.80 -8.05
C LEU A 61 10.14 6.18 -8.07
N ALA A 62 10.01 4.94 -8.56
CA ALA A 62 8.73 4.25 -8.60
C ALA A 62 8.15 4.01 -7.19
N LEU A 63 9.00 3.68 -6.22
CA LEU A 63 8.63 3.54 -4.82
C LEU A 63 8.17 4.87 -4.22
N ALA A 64 8.89 5.97 -4.46
CA ALA A 64 8.53 7.30 -3.97
C ALA A 64 7.16 7.76 -4.50
N ASP A 65 6.89 7.56 -5.79
CA ASP A 65 5.60 7.89 -6.40
C ASP A 65 4.45 7.05 -5.83
N THR A 66 4.70 5.76 -5.63
CA THR A 66 3.73 4.83 -5.03
C THR A 66 3.42 5.23 -3.58
N TYR A 67 4.46 5.53 -2.80
CA TYR A 67 4.32 5.99 -1.42
C TYR A 67 3.50 7.27 -1.34
N LYS A 68 3.82 8.26 -2.19
CA LYS A 68 3.11 9.53 -2.22
C LYS A 68 1.63 9.34 -2.53
N THR A 69 1.31 8.51 -3.52
CA THR A 69 -0.07 8.16 -3.87
C THR A 69 -0.82 7.54 -2.70
N LEU A 70 -0.21 6.56 -2.02
CA LEU A 70 -0.80 5.90 -0.86
C LEU A 70 -0.99 6.86 0.32
N SER A 71 0.01 7.69 0.62
CA SER A 71 -0.07 8.70 1.68
C SER A 71 -1.23 9.67 1.45
N LEU A 72 -1.36 10.23 0.24
CA LEU A 72 -2.45 11.14 -0.10
C LEU A 72 -3.83 10.45 0.01
N ARG A 73 -3.91 9.17 -0.35
CA ARG A 73 -5.13 8.38 -0.19
C ARG A 73 -5.47 8.17 1.28
N ILE A 74 -4.50 7.87 2.14
CA ILE A 74 -4.70 7.76 3.59
C ILE A 74 -5.24 9.08 4.15
N ASP A 75 -4.63 10.21 3.81
CA ASP A 75 -5.04 11.53 4.31
C ASP A 75 -6.48 11.86 3.88
N SER A 76 -6.85 11.57 2.63
CA SER A 76 -8.22 11.73 2.14
C SER A 76 -9.21 10.83 2.86
N LEU A 77 -8.89 9.55 3.08
CA LEU A 77 -9.76 8.62 3.79
C LEU A 77 -9.92 9.01 5.27
N LEU A 78 -8.86 9.50 5.92
CA LEU A 78 -8.92 10.02 7.29
C LEU A 78 -9.81 11.26 7.38
N LEU A 79 -9.73 12.17 6.42
CA LEU A 79 -10.62 13.34 6.35
C LEU A 79 -12.08 12.89 6.19
N ASN A 80 -12.35 11.94 5.29
CA ASN A 80 -13.70 11.38 5.12
C ASN A 80 -14.21 10.71 6.39
N ALA A 81 -13.35 9.96 7.09
CA ALA A 81 -13.70 9.31 8.35
C ALA A 81 -14.04 10.36 9.41
N LYS A 82 -13.29 11.46 9.48
CA LYS A 82 -13.59 12.59 10.37
C LYS A 82 -14.94 13.22 10.04
N THR A 83 -15.22 13.53 8.78
CA THR A 83 -16.50 14.12 8.34
C THR A 83 -17.70 13.22 8.63
N LEU A 84 -17.58 11.92 8.36
CA LEU A 84 -18.63 10.94 8.63
C LEU A 84 -18.83 10.72 10.13
N SER A 85 -17.74 10.63 10.89
CA SER A 85 -17.80 10.50 12.36
C SER A 85 -18.36 11.76 13.01
N PHE A 86 -18.05 12.95 12.50
CA PHE A 86 -18.64 14.21 12.95
C PHE A 86 -20.16 14.21 12.73
N SER A 87 -20.58 13.70 11.57
CA SER A 87 -21.99 13.54 11.20
C SER A 87 -22.72 12.47 12.03
N TYR A 88 -22.00 11.54 12.69
CA TYR A 88 -22.58 10.36 13.32
C TYR A 88 -22.43 10.31 14.85
N PHE A 89 -21.32 10.76 15.45
CA PHE A 89 -20.99 10.50 16.85
C PHE A 89 -20.37 11.63 17.68
N LYS A 90 -20.35 12.89 17.21
CA LYS A 90 -19.80 14.05 17.96
C LYS A 90 -18.25 14.02 18.04
N GLU A 91 -17.63 15.19 17.91
CA GLU A 91 -16.18 15.42 17.74
C GLU A 91 -15.23 14.66 18.70
N LYS A 92 -14.73 13.48 18.34
CA LYS A 92 -13.65 12.81 19.12
C LYS A 92 -12.59 12.04 18.32
N LEU A 93 -12.53 12.16 16.99
CA LEU A 93 -11.49 11.47 16.21
C LEU A 93 -10.18 12.28 16.25
N ASP A 94 -9.28 11.92 17.17
CA ASP A 94 -7.87 12.34 17.11
C ASP A 94 -7.17 11.60 15.96
N VAL A 95 -6.92 12.34 14.88
CA VAL A 95 -6.33 11.82 13.63
C VAL A 95 -4.95 11.23 13.87
N LYS A 96 -4.12 11.85 14.71
CA LYS A 96 -2.75 11.42 14.96
C LYS A 96 -2.74 10.10 15.74
N VAL A 97 -3.56 10.01 16.78
CA VAL A 97 -3.69 8.79 17.58
C VAL A 97 -4.25 7.65 16.72
N TYR A 98 -5.23 7.94 15.86
CA TYR A 98 -5.82 6.92 15.00
C TYR A 98 -4.85 6.42 13.91
N ASN A 99 -4.10 7.33 13.28
CA ASN A 99 -3.05 6.96 12.33
C ASN A 99 -2.01 6.02 12.96
N ASN A 100 -1.54 6.33 14.17
CA ASN A 100 -0.61 5.46 14.91
C ASN A 100 -1.20 4.07 15.23
N LYS A 101 -2.50 4.00 15.53
CA LYS A 101 -3.19 2.71 15.76
C LYS A 101 -3.26 1.90 14.46
N LEU A 102 -3.60 2.54 13.35
CA LEU A 102 -3.64 1.91 12.03
C LEU A 102 -2.27 1.38 11.62
N TYR A 103 -1.22 2.18 11.79
CA TYR A 103 0.15 1.75 11.49
C TYR A 103 0.51 0.47 12.26
N LYS A 104 0.26 0.45 13.58
CA LYS A 104 0.53 -0.75 14.41
C LYS A 104 -0.26 -1.98 13.95
N GLN A 105 -1.53 -1.80 13.56
CA GLN A 105 -2.36 -2.89 13.06
C GLN A 105 -1.87 -3.38 11.69
N ALA A 106 -1.57 -2.48 10.77
CA ALA A 106 -1.02 -2.79 9.46
C ALA A 106 0.29 -3.58 9.57
N THR A 107 1.25 -3.11 10.38
CA THR A 107 2.50 -3.84 10.62
C THR A 107 2.26 -5.23 11.20
N LYS A 108 1.28 -5.38 12.10
CA LYS A 108 0.92 -6.69 12.67
C LYS A 108 0.38 -7.64 11.60
N ILE A 109 -0.61 -7.21 10.81
CA ILE A 109 -1.19 -7.99 9.71
C ILE A 109 -0.10 -8.42 8.73
N LEU A 110 0.82 -7.51 8.40
CA LEU A 110 1.92 -7.80 7.50
C LEU A 110 2.84 -8.89 8.04
N LYS A 111 3.23 -8.81 9.32
CA LYS A 111 4.04 -9.85 9.96
C LYS A 111 3.34 -11.20 9.99
N GLU A 112 2.03 -11.22 10.27
CA GLU A 112 1.25 -12.46 10.33
C GLU A 112 1.08 -13.12 8.97
N ASN A 113 0.87 -12.33 7.90
CA ASN A 113 0.59 -12.85 6.57
C ASN A 113 1.85 -13.08 5.72
N TYR A 114 2.91 -12.30 5.96
CA TYR A 114 4.08 -12.24 5.08
C TYR A 114 5.42 -12.53 5.78
N ASP A 115 5.50 -12.52 7.11
CA ASP A 115 6.75 -12.72 7.87
C ASP A 115 7.88 -11.79 7.37
N ASN A 116 9.13 -12.27 7.22
CA ASN A 116 10.29 -11.52 6.70
C ASN A 116 10.35 -11.39 5.17
N ARG A 117 9.26 -11.70 4.46
CA ARG A 117 9.26 -11.78 2.98
C ARG A 117 9.06 -10.45 2.27
N ILE A 118 8.96 -9.33 3.00
CA ILE A 118 8.67 -8.01 2.41
C ILE A 118 9.54 -6.88 2.99
N ASP A 119 10.59 -7.22 3.73
CA ASP A 119 11.37 -6.27 4.55
C ASP A 119 11.93 -5.08 3.75
N ASP A 120 12.32 -5.28 2.49
CA ASP A 120 12.93 -4.23 1.65
C ASP A 120 11.95 -3.14 1.18
N ILE A 121 10.65 -3.43 1.20
CA ILE A 121 9.58 -2.57 0.66
C ILE A 121 8.38 -2.48 1.60
N ASP A 122 8.59 -2.84 2.87
CA ASP A 122 7.57 -2.93 3.91
C ASP A 122 6.81 -1.61 4.09
N PHE A 123 7.49 -0.47 3.97
CA PHE A 123 6.92 0.86 4.15
C PHE A 123 5.77 1.15 3.17
N ILE A 124 5.88 0.72 1.91
CA ILE A 124 4.80 0.84 0.92
C ILE A 124 3.63 -0.06 1.31
N TYR A 125 3.91 -1.28 1.74
CA TYR A 125 2.87 -2.24 2.12
C TYR A 125 2.14 -1.84 3.40
N ILE A 126 2.85 -1.25 4.37
CA ILE A 126 2.23 -0.71 5.58
C ILE A 126 1.23 0.38 5.18
N ALA A 127 1.64 1.31 4.31
CA ALA A 127 0.74 2.34 3.80
C ALA A 127 -0.46 1.74 3.05
N TYR A 128 -0.25 0.72 2.22
CA TYR A 128 -1.34 0.01 1.53
C TYR A 128 -2.33 -0.61 2.52
N GLN A 129 -1.85 -1.37 3.51
CA GLN A 129 -2.71 -2.00 4.52
C GLN A 129 -3.48 -0.96 5.36
N MET A 130 -2.86 0.18 5.66
CA MET A 130 -3.57 1.30 6.30
C MET A 130 -4.73 1.81 5.42
N THR A 131 -4.56 1.86 4.09
CA THR A 131 -5.67 2.26 3.19
C THR A 131 -6.82 1.26 3.18
N GLU A 132 -6.54 -0.05 3.20
CA GLU A 132 -7.56 -1.10 3.24
C GLU A 132 -8.36 -1.04 4.55
N LEU A 133 -7.67 -1.00 5.70
CA LEU A 133 -8.29 -0.89 7.02
C LEU A 133 -9.19 0.36 7.14
N LEU A 134 -8.74 1.49 6.59
CA LEU A 134 -9.54 2.71 6.54
C LEU A 134 -10.77 2.56 5.65
N GLY A 135 -10.61 1.96 4.47
CA GLY A 135 -11.71 1.70 3.54
C GLY A 135 -12.79 0.83 4.16
N GLU A 136 -12.40 -0.25 4.85
CA GLU A 136 -13.33 -1.14 5.57
C GLU A 136 -14.06 -0.41 6.70
N GLY A 137 -13.32 0.34 7.53
CA GLY A 137 -13.90 1.13 8.61
C GLY A 137 -14.95 2.13 8.11
N LEU A 138 -14.65 2.84 7.01
CA LEU A 138 -15.57 3.77 6.37
C LEU A 138 -16.82 3.09 5.84
N ARG A 139 -16.69 1.94 5.17
CA ARG A 139 -17.83 1.14 4.70
C ARG A 139 -18.71 0.72 5.87
N SER A 140 -18.13 0.25 6.97
CA SER A 140 -18.89 -0.12 8.16
C SER A 140 -19.67 1.05 8.76
N ILE A 141 -19.09 2.27 8.81
CA ILE A 141 -19.79 3.46 9.30
C ILE A 141 -20.97 3.80 8.39
N SER A 142 -20.74 3.79 7.07
CA SER A 142 -21.77 4.08 6.07
C SER A 142 -22.93 3.09 6.13
N SER A 143 -22.65 1.78 6.22
CA SER A 143 -23.69 0.74 6.33
C SER A 143 -24.53 0.88 7.61
N ARG A 144 -23.91 1.22 8.75
CA ARG A 144 -24.65 1.46 10.00
C ARG A 144 -25.59 2.65 9.87
N LYS A 145 -25.11 3.77 9.32
CA LYS A 145 -25.93 4.95 9.06
C LYS A 145 -27.14 4.63 8.17
N LEU A 146 -26.95 3.85 7.11
CA LEU A 146 -28.05 3.40 6.25
C LEU A 146 -29.08 2.56 7.02
N SER A 147 -28.63 1.65 7.87
CA SER A 147 -29.53 0.78 8.66
C SER A 147 -30.37 1.52 9.70
N GLU A 148 -29.88 2.64 10.23
CA GLU A 148 -30.62 3.46 11.20
C GLU A 148 -31.72 4.31 10.56
N VAL A 149 -31.54 4.72 9.29
CA VAL A 149 -32.52 5.54 8.56
C VAL A 149 -33.59 4.70 7.86
N THR A 150 -33.34 3.40 7.68
CA THR A 150 -34.25 2.45 7.01
C THR A 150 -35.08 1.60 7.98
N ARG A 151 -34.93 1.82 9.29
CA ARG A 151 -35.75 1.21 10.36
C ARG A 151 -36.76 2.22 10.89
#